data_AF-A0A134A2E5-F1
#
_entry.id   AF-A0A134A2E5-F1
#
_cell.length_a   1.000
_cell.length_b   1.000
_cell.length_c   1.000
_cell.angle_alpha   90.00
_cell.angle_beta   90.00
_cell.angle_gamma   90.00
#
_symmetry.space_group_name_H-M   'P 1'
#
loop_
_entity.id
_entity.type
_entity.pdbx_description
1 polymer ?
#
loop_
_entity_poly.entity_id
_entity_poly.type
_entity_poly.pdbx_seq_one_letter_code
_entity_poly.pdbx_strand_id
1 'polypeptide(L)'
;MGFGEWTRKNEGLWQFILFNLLSNISTATRFACTWVGTAVFAGLTTEFHFLIFNYPSSGGGLGAFVTFLVAEVAAQVVNFFVQMRLVFRSDADFAQSGPKYAVLAVLIVVVNLVLPGYVQDFCVNSLGLSSGLAATVASVVNTLLAVVVSFPLLKFWIAPAAR
;
A
#
# COMPACT_ATOMS: atom_id res chain seq x y z
N MET A 1 25.19 25.98 -4.45
CA MET A 1 25.05 24.66 -3.80
C MET A 1 24.69 23.65 -4.87
N GLY A 2 25.49 22.61 -5.05
CA GLY A 2 25.19 21.55 -6.00
C GLY A 2 24.02 20.68 -5.51
N PHE A 3 23.29 20.04 -6.42
CA PHE A 3 22.18 19.13 -6.09
C PHE A 3 22.61 18.00 -5.11
N GLY A 4 23.85 17.52 -5.24
CA GLY A 4 24.44 16.55 -4.31
C GLY A 4 24.67 17.08 -2.89
N GLU A 5 24.98 18.36 -2.73
CA GLU A 5 25.14 18.96 -1.39
C GLU A 5 23.79 19.25 -0.73
N TRP A 6 22.78 19.63 -1.50
CA TRP A 6 21.43 19.85 -0.99
C TRP A 6 20.78 18.55 -0.51
N THR A 7 20.93 17.46 -1.27
CA THR A 7 20.40 16.14 -0.91
C THR A 7 21.06 15.57 0.34
N ARG A 8 22.38 15.77 0.51
CA ARG A 8 23.11 15.35 1.72
C ARG A 8 22.75 16.20 2.94
N LYS A 9 22.53 17.51 2.77
CA LYS A 9 22.11 18.41 3.85
C LYS A 9 20.67 18.18 4.31
N ASN A 10 19.81 17.68 3.41
CA ASN A 10 18.39 17.42 3.66
C ASN A 10 18.04 15.95 3.45
N GLU A 11 18.87 15.03 3.95
CA GLU A 11 18.74 13.59 3.70
C GLU A 11 17.33 13.05 4.03
N GLY A 12 16.74 13.52 5.15
CA GLY A 12 15.39 13.14 5.52
C GLY A 12 14.29 13.59 4.57
N LEU A 13 14.41 14.77 3.95
CA LEU A 13 13.47 15.26 2.93
C LEU A 13 13.69 14.55 1.60
N TRP A 14 14.94 14.26 1.25
CA TRP A 14 15.27 13.51 0.05
C TRP A 14 14.72 12.07 0.09
N GLN A 15 14.87 11.38 1.22
CA GLN A 15 14.25 10.08 1.47
C GLN A 15 12.72 10.16 1.36
N PHE A 16 12.08 11.23 1.83
CA PHE A 16 10.64 11.43 1.69
C PHE A 16 10.20 11.59 0.23
N ILE A 17 10.96 12.37 -0.55
CA ILE A 17 10.68 12.57 -1.98
C ILE A 17 10.84 11.25 -2.74
N LEU A 18 11.95 10.53 -2.51
CA LEU A 18 12.19 9.22 -3.12
C LEU A 18 11.14 8.20 -2.69
N PHE A 19 10.74 8.19 -1.41
CA PHE A 19 9.68 7.33 -0.90
C PHE A 19 8.37 7.53 -1.68
N ASN A 20 7.93 8.78 -1.85
CA ASN A 20 6.70 9.08 -2.58
C ASN A 20 6.82 8.75 -4.07
N LEU A 21 7.95 9.06 -4.69
CA LEU A 21 8.15 8.80 -6.12
C LEU A 21 8.20 7.29 -6.42
N LEU A 22 8.98 6.55 -5.63
CA LEU A 22 9.23 5.13 -5.84
C LEU A 22 8.08 4.23 -5.33
N SER A 23 7.22 4.72 -4.42
CA SER A 23 5.97 4.03 -4.08
C SER A 23 5.02 3.92 -5.28
N ASN A 24 5.21 4.71 -6.35
CA ASN A 24 4.42 4.51 -7.58
C ASN A 24 4.79 3.22 -8.31
N ILE A 25 5.99 2.67 -8.09
CA ILE A 25 6.40 1.38 -8.67
C ILE A 25 5.53 0.26 -8.10
N SER A 26 5.31 0.24 -6.79
CA SER A 26 4.42 -0.76 -6.18
C SER A 26 2.98 -0.59 -6.62
N THR A 27 2.51 0.65 -6.79
CA THR A 27 1.19 0.93 -7.38
C THR A 27 1.09 0.40 -8.81
N ALA A 28 2.11 0.59 -9.64
CA ALA A 28 2.14 0.03 -10.99
C ALA A 28 2.15 -1.51 -10.98
N THR A 29 2.92 -2.12 -10.07
CA THR A 29 2.89 -3.58 -9.84
C THR A 29 1.49 -4.04 -9.47
N ARG A 30 0.81 -3.35 -8.56
CA ARG A 30 -0.57 -3.67 -8.17
C ARG A 30 -1.49 -3.69 -9.37
N PHE A 31 -1.47 -2.64 -10.20
CA PHE A 31 -2.31 -2.59 -11.40
C PHE A 31 -2.00 -3.71 -12.39
N ALA A 32 -0.72 -3.97 -12.66
CA ALA A 32 -0.30 -5.04 -13.54
C ALA A 32 -0.76 -6.42 -13.01
N CYS A 33 -0.55 -6.70 -11.73
CA CYS A 33 -0.99 -7.93 -11.09
C CYS A 33 -2.52 -8.06 -11.08
N THR A 34 -3.26 -6.96 -10.89
CA THR A 34 -4.72 -6.98 -10.96
C THR A 34 -5.20 -7.32 -12.36
N TRP A 35 -4.64 -6.72 -13.42
CA TRP A 35 -5.02 -7.04 -14.80
C TRP A 35 -4.72 -8.50 -15.15
N VAL A 36 -3.52 -8.98 -14.81
CA VAL A 36 -3.15 -10.38 -15.04
C VAL A 36 -4.02 -11.32 -14.21
N GLY A 37 -4.20 -11.05 -12.93
CA GLY A 37 -5.02 -11.87 -12.04
C GLY A 37 -6.48 -11.92 -12.48
N THR A 38 -7.04 -10.80 -12.96
CA THR A 38 -8.41 -10.77 -13.48
C THR A 38 -8.56 -11.71 -14.67
N ALA A 39 -7.58 -11.76 -15.57
CA ALA A 39 -7.60 -12.69 -16.70
C ALA A 39 -7.39 -14.15 -16.27
N VAL A 40 -6.44 -14.41 -15.36
CA VAL A 40 -6.08 -15.77 -14.90
C VAL A 40 -7.18 -16.39 -14.04
N PHE A 41 -7.83 -15.59 -13.19
CA PHE A 41 -8.82 -16.05 -12.23
C PHE A 41 -10.27 -15.77 -12.65
N ALA A 42 -10.52 -15.35 -13.90
CA ALA A 42 -11.85 -15.05 -14.44
C ALA A 42 -12.87 -16.20 -14.27
N GLY A 43 -12.39 -17.46 -14.24
CA GLY A 43 -13.23 -18.64 -14.09
C GLY A 43 -13.67 -18.96 -12.65
N LEU A 44 -13.12 -18.29 -11.64
CA LEU A 44 -13.42 -18.53 -10.22
C LEU A 44 -14.56 -17.63 -9.74
N THR A 45 -15.77 -17.83 -10.25
CA THR A 45 -16.93 -16.97 -9.99
C THR A 45 -17.73 -17.33 -8.74
N THR A 46 -17.28 -18.33 -7.97
CA THR A 46 -17.93 -18.74 -6.72
C THR A 46 -18.00 -17.57 -5.74
N GLU A 47 -19.15 -17.40 -5.09
CA GLU A 47 -19.31 -16.35 -4.08
C GLU A 47 -18.36 -16.58 -2.92
N PHE A 48 -17.68 -15.52 -2.48
CA PHE A 48 -16.73 -15.59 -1.39
C PHE A 48 -17.06 -14.54 -0.34
N HIS A 49 -17.37 -15.02 0.86
CA HIS A 49 -17.64 -14.19 2.02
C HIS A 49 -16.77 -14.67 3.19
N PHE A 50 -15.87 -13.82 3.67
CA PHE A 50 -15.00 -14.14 4.80
C PHE A 50 -14.67 -12.89 5.60
N LEU A 51 -15.06 -12.84 6.88
CA LEU A 51 -14.86 -11.68 7.76
C LEU A 51 -15.47 -10.40 7.16
N ILE A 52 -14.65 -9.51 6.61
CA ILE A 52 -15.04 -8.25 5.96
C ILE A 52 -15.03 -8.35 4.44
N PHE A 53 -14.52 -9.46 3.89
CA PHE A 53 -14.49 -9.70 2.46
C PHE A 53 -15.85 -10.16 2.01
N ASN A 54 -16.45 -9.40 1.09
CA ASN A 54 -17.71 -9.73 0.44
C ASN A 54 -17.52 -9.60 -1.07
N TYR A 55 -17.33 -10.74 -1.73
CA TYR A 55 -17.14 -10.85 -3.17
C TYR A 55 -18.30 -11.68 -3.76
N PRO A 56 -19.40 -11.02 -4.18
CA PRO A 56 -20.49 -11.72 -4.84
C PRO A 56 -20.06 -12.21 -6.22
N SER A 57 -20.77 -13.21 -6.73
CA SER A 57 -20.52 -13.77 -8.06
C SER A 57 -20.59 -12.71 -9.18
N SER A 58 -21.49 -11.73 -9.04
CA SER A 58 -21.63 -10.58 -9.94
C SER A 58 -20.43 -9.61 -9.92
N GLY A 59 -19.65 -9.61 -8.84
CA GLY A 59 -18.43 -8.82 -8.67
C GLY A 59 -17.14 -9.58 -9.00
N GLY A 60 -17.24 -10.77 -9.61
CA GLY A 60 -16.09 -11.62 -9.94
C GLY A 60 -15.73 -12.65 -8.86
N GLY A 61 -16.51 -12.76 -7.79
CA GLY A 61 -16.43 -13.84 -6.80
C GLY A 61 -15.04 -14.06 -6.20
N LEU A 62 -14.73 -15.33 -5.90
CA LEU A 62 -13.45 -15.77 -5.35
C LEU A 62 -12.25 -15.36 -6.22
N GLY A 63 -12.41 -15.32 -7.54
CA GLY A 63 -11.37 -14.92 -8.48
C GLY A 63 -10.95 -13.46 -8.31
N ALA A 64 -11.93 -12.56 -8.12
CA ALA A 64 -11.66 -11.16 -7.81
C ALA A 64 -10.97 -10.99 -6.44
N PHE A 65 -11.37 -11.78 -5.43
CA PHE A 65 -10.73 -11.79 -4.12
C PHE A 65 -9.26 -12.23 -4.19
N VAL A 66 -8.99 -13.37 -4.84
CA VAL A 66 -7.62 -13.90 -4.99
C VAL A 66 -6.76 -12.93 -5.80
N THR A 67 -7.31 -12.35 -6.87
CA THR A 67 -6.64 -11.31 -7.66
C THR A 67 -6.22 -10.12 -6.79
N PHE A 68 -7.15 -9.59 -5.99
CA PHE A 68 -6.88 -8.49 -5.07
C PHE A 68 -5.77 -8.83 -4.07
N LEU A 69 -5.87 -10.00 -3.42
CA LEU A 69 -4.88 -10.43 -2.42
C LEU A 69 -3.48 -10.58 -3.04
N VAL A 70 -3.39 -11.26 -4.19
CA VAL A 70 -2.10 -11.47 -4.87
C VAL A 70 -1.51 -10.14 -5.33
N ALA A 71 -2.32 -9.27 -5.92
CA ALA A 71 -1.88 -7.95 -6.35
C ALA A 71 -1.38 -7.11 -5.17
N GLU A 72 -2.06 -7.17 -4.02
CA GLU A 72 -1.64 -6.40 -2.86
C GLU A 72 -0.37 -6.94 -2.21
N VAL A 73 -0.27 -8.26 -2.05
CA VAL A 73 0.94 -8.88 -1.52
C VAL A 73 2.14 -8.58 -2.44
N ALA A 74 1.96 -8.71 -3.76
CA ALA A 74 3.02 -8.40 -4.73
C ALA A 74 3.44 -6.93 -4.67
N ALA A 75 2.48 -6.00 -4.59
CA ALA A 75 2.76 -4.57 -4.46
C ALA A 75 3.57 -4.27 -3.18
N GLN A 76 3.21 -4.86 -2.05
CA GLN A 76 3.95 -4.68 -0.80
C GLN A 76 5.36 -5.26 -0.86
N VAL A 77 5.53 -6.44 -1.46
CA VAL A 77 6.86 -7.04 -1.63
C VAL A 77 7.74 -6.17 -2.52
N VAL A 78 7.22 -5.66 -3.64
CA VAL A 78 7.97 -4.73 -4.50
C VAL A 78 8.29 -3.44 -3.74
N ASN A 79 7.33 -2.89 -3.00
CA ASN A 79 7.57 -1.72 -2.16
C ASN A 79 8.70 -1.98 -1.16
N PHE A 80 8.75 -3.15 -0.51
CA PHE A 80 9.85 -3.49 0.39
C PHE A 80 11.21 -3.37 -0.28
N PHE A 81 11.38 -4.06 -1.40
CA PHE A 81 12.67 -4.11 -2.10
C PHE A 81 13.08 -2.74 -2.63
N VAL A 82 12.14 -2.01 -3.22
CA VAL A 82 12.35 -0.65 -3.72
C VAL A 82 12.75 0.29 -2.58
N GLN A 83 12.03 0.27 -1.46
CA GLN A 83 12.32 1.15 -0.33
C GLN A 83 13.66 0.79 0.33
N MET A 84 13.89 -0.49 0.62
CA MET A 84 15.11 -0.94 1.29
C MET A 84 16.36 -0.68 0.46
N ARG A 85 16.32 -0.95 -0.85
CA ARG A 85 17.50 -0.82 -1.73
C ARG A 85 17.67 0.57 -2.33
N LEU A 86 16.60 1.25 -2.73
CA LEU A 86 16.69 2.51 -3.47
C LEU A 86 16.50 3.74 -2.57
N VAL A 87 15.61 3.69 -1.58
CA VAL A 87 15.29 4.85 -0.71
C VAL A 87 16.22 4.92 0.50
N PHE A 88 16.31 3.82 1.25
CA PHE A 88 17.10 3.81 2.48
C PHE A 88 18.54 3.31 2.26
N ARG A 89 18.85 2.79 1.06
CA ARG A 89 20.17 2.22 0.67
C ARG A 89 20.83 1.46 1.83
N SER A 90 20.02 0.71 2.59
CA SER A 90 20.46 0.18 3.86
C SER A 90 21.23 -1.11 3.63
N ASP A 91 22.47 -1.16 4.12
CA ASP A 91 23.26 -2.39 4.32
C ASP A 91 22.82 -3.16 5.58
N ALA A 92 21.70 -2.74 6.19
CA ALA A 92 21.10 -3.40 7.33
C ALA A 92 20.73 -4.83 6.94
N ASP A 93 21.14 -5.77 7.79
CA ASP A 93 20.97 -7.20 7.61
C ASP A 93 19.52 -7.51 7.22
N PHE A 94 19.29 -7.90 5.96
CA PHE A 94 17.96 -8.14 5.39
C PHE A 94 17.12 -9.07 6.27
N ALA A 95 17.78 -9.98 6.99
CA ALA A 95 17.19 -10.92 7.94
C ALA A 95 16.54 -10.23 9.16
N GLN A 96 17.01 -9.07 9.60
CA GLN A 96 16.43 -8.34 10.74
C GLN A 96 15.33 -7.36 10.34
N SER A 97 15.42 -6.75 9.15
CA SER A 97 14.44 -5.77 8.67
C SER A 97 13.27 -6.41 7.93
N GLY A 98 13.47 -7.58 7.30
CA GLY A 98 12.43 -8.31 6.58
C GLY A 98 11.18 -8.65 7.40
N PRO A 99 11.31 -9.26 8.60
CA PRO A 99 10.14 -9.61 9.43
C PRO A 99 9.35 -8.38 9.89
N LYS A 100 10.04 -7.29 10.25
CA LYS A 100 9.39 -6.03 10.65
C LYS A 100 8.61 -5.41 9.50
N TYR A 101 9.17 -5.46 8.29
CA TYR A 101 8.46 -5.01 7.10
C TYR A 101 7.27 -5.90 6.75
N ALA A 102 7.39 -7.22 6.90
CA ALA A 102 6.26 -8.13 6.67
C ALA A 102 5.07 -7.80 7.57
N VAL A 103 5.31 -7.52 8.86
CA VAL A 103 4.26 -7.07 9.79
C VAL A 103 3.67 -5.74 9.34
N LEU A 104 4.50 -4.78 8.91
CA LEU A 104 4.04 -3.51 8.37
C LEU A 104 3.18 -3.70 7.11
N ALA A 105 3.60 -4.55 6.18
CA ALA A 105 2.89 -4.85 4.96
C ALA A 105 1.51 -5.45 5.26
N VAL A 106 1.42 -6.41 6.19
CA VAL A 106 0.16 -6.99 6.63
C VAL A 106 -0.74 -5.92 7.24
N LEU A 107 -0.22 -5.07 8.12
CA LEU A 107 -0.98 -3.94 8.69
C LEU A 107 -1.50 -3.01 7.60
N ILE A 108 -0.65 -2.64 6.64
CA ILE A 108 -1.06 -1.75 5.54
C ILE A 108 -2.15 -2.42 4.69
N VAL A 109 -2.06 -3.72 4.39
CA VAL A 109 -3.10 -4.44 3.64
C VAL A 109 -4.43 -4.43 4.40
N VAL A 110 -4.41 -4.73 5.70
CA VAL A 110 -5.62 -4.72 6.54
C VAL A 110 -6.22 -3.31 6.61
N VAL A 111 -5.40 -2.28 6.80
CA VAL A 111 -5.86 -0.89 6.85
C VAL A 111 -6.44 -0.45 5.51
N ASN A 112 -5.77 -0.72 4.38
CA ASN A 112 -6.27 -0.38 3.04
C ASN A 112 -7.60 -1.06 2.72
N LEU A 113 -7.89 -2.18 3.37
CA LEU A 113 -9.10 -2.94 3.16
C LEU A 113 -10.26 -2.42 4.02
N VAL A 114 -9.99 -2.10 5.28
CA VAL A 114 -11.00 -1.67 6.27
C VAL A 114 -11.30 -0.18 6.13
N LEU A 115 -10.26 0.64 6.01
CA LEU A 115 -10.36 2.09 6.14
C LEU A 115 -11.24 2.73 5.08
N PRO A 116 -11.18 2.36 3.78
CA PRO A 116 -12.03 2.98 2.78
C PRO A 116 -13.52 2.76 3.07
N GLY A 117 -13.91 1.57 3.53
CA GLY A 117 -15.30 1.25 3.89
C GLY A 117 -15.80 2.13 5.05
N TYR A 118 -15.03 2.22 6.14
CA TYR A 118 -15.37 3.08 7.27
C TYR A 118 -15.43 4.56 6.89
N VAL A 119 -14.49 5.05 6.09
CA VAL A 119 -14.47 6.46 5.66
C VAL A 119 -15.65 6.73 4.72
N GLN A 120 -15.96 5.80 3.81
CA GLN A 120 -17.08 5.94 2.90
C GLN A 120 -18.41 5.94 3.64
N ASP A 121 -18.62 5.01 4.58
CA ASP A 121 -19.80 4.96 5.43
C ASP A 121 -19.94 6.22 6.29
N PHE A 122 -18.85 6.73 6.86
CA PHE A 122 -18.87 7.99 7.60
C PHE A 122 -19.22 9.18 6.69
N CYS A 123 -18.64 9.24 5.49
CA CYS A 123 -18.94 10.29 4.53
C CYS A 123 -20.39 10.27 4.03
N VAL A 124 -20.97 9.09 3.82
CA VAL A 124 -22.36 8.95 3.38
C VAL A 124 -23.33 9.22 4.55
N ASN A 125 -23.10 8.58 5.70
CA ASN A 125 -24.06 8.59 6.81
C ASN A 125 -23.94 9.84 7.70
N SER A 126 -22.75 10.43 7.85
CA SER A 126 -22.54 11.60 8.73
C SER A 126 -22.44 12.92 7.96
N LEU A 127 -21.90 12.91 6.73
CA LEU A 127 -21.72 14.13 5.93
C LEU A 127 -22.74 14.26 4.78
N GLY A 128 -23.57 13.23 4.53
CA GLY A 128 -24.58 13.25 3.47
C GLY A 128 -23.99 13.31 2.05
N LEU A 129 -22.73 12.88 1.87
CA LEU A 129 -22.07 12.90 0.57
C LEU A 129 -22.62 11.80 -0.34
N SER A 130 -22.61 12.04 -1.65
CA SER A 130 -22.94 11.01 -2.64
C SER A 130 -21.90 9.88 -2.60
N SER A 131 -22.31 8.66 -2.93
CA SER A 131 -21.46 7.45 -2.90
C SER A 131 -20.15 7.62 -3.69
N GLY A 132 -20.20 8.32 -4.83
CA GLY A 132 -19.02 8.63 -5.64
C GLY A 132 -18.07 9.65 -5.01
N LEU A 133 -18.59 10.69 -4.34
CA LEU A 133 -17.74 11.64 -3.61
C LEU A 133 -17.12 10.99 -2.37
N ALA A 134 -17.91 10.19 -1.66
CA ALA A 134 -17.44 9.42 -0.50
C ALA A 134 -16.34 8.42 -0.87
N ALA A 135 -16.45 7.75 -2.03
CA ALA A 135 -15.39 6.87 -2.56
C ALA A 135 -14.08 7.64 -2.83
N THR A 136 -14.20 8.85 -3.38
CA THR A 136 -13.07 9.71 -3.67
C THR A 136 -12.39 10.19 -2.39
N VAL A 137 -13.17 10.65 -1.40
CA VAL A 137 -12.64 11.06 -0.08
C VAL A 137 -11.97 9.88 0.63
N ALA A 138 -12.61 8.71 0.63
CA ALA A 138 -12.03 7.48 1.17
C ALA A 138 -10.68 7.14 0.52
N SER A 139 -10.57 7.28 -0.80
CA SER A 139 -9.32 7.05 -1.53
C SER A 139 -8.22 8.06 -1.17
N VAL A 140 -8.57 9.34 -1.02
CA VAL A 140 -7.62 10.40 -0.61
C VAL A 140 -7.12 10.16 0.81
N VAL A 141 -8.04 9.90 1.76
CA VAL A 141 -7.69 9.61 3.15
C VAL A 141 -6.80 8.38 3.25
N ASN A 142 -7.15 7.32 2.52
CA ASN A 142 -6.37 6.09 2.50
C ASN A 142 -4.95 6.32 1.94
N THR A 143 -4.82 7.10 0.86
CA THR A 143 -3.52 7.44 0.27
C THR A 143 -2.67 8.29 1.21
N LEU A 144 -3.26 9.32 1.83
CA LEU A 144 -2.56 10.18 2.78
C LEU A 144 -2.11 9.40 4.01
N LEU A 145 -2.98 8.55 4.55
CA LEU A 145 -2.66 7.71 5.70
C LEU A 145 -1.53 6.74 5.36
N ALA A 146 -1.56 6.12 4.16
CA ALA A 146 -0.46 5.28 3.70
C ALA A 146 0.88 6.03 3.69
N VAL A 147 0.93 7.27 3.23
CA VAL A 147 2.16 8.09 3.24
C VAL A 147 2.58 8.48 4.66
N VAL A 148 1.65 8.99 5.45
CA VAL A 148 1.89 9.50 6.81
C VAL A 148 2.30 8.37 7.77
N VAL A 149 1.80 7.15 7.56
CA VAL A 149 2.09 5.99 8.41
C VAL A 149 3.32 5.24 7.91
N SER A 150 3.42 4.97 6.60
CA SER A 150 4.53 4.17 6.06
C SER A 150 5.86 4.89 6.17
N PHE A 151 5.91 6.21 5.95
CA PHE A 151 7.16 6.96 6.00
C PHE A 151 7.85 6.92 7.37
N PRO A 152 7.21 7.29 8.50
CA PRO A 152 7.83 7.20 9.81
C PRO A 152 8.09 5.76 10.25
N LEU A 153 7.22 4.79 9.92
CA LEU A 153 7.48 3.39 10.26
C LEU A 153 8.72 2.86 9.54
N LEU A 154 8.89 3.20 8.27
CA LEU A 154 10.09 2.79 7.52
C LEU A 154 11.35 3.49 8.04
N LYS A 155 11.26 4.80 8.29
CA LYS A 155 12.39 5.62 8.72
C LYS A 155 12.84 5.36 10.17
N PHE A 156 11.92 5.13 11.09
CA PHE A 156 12.25 5.02 12.52
C PHE A 156 12.27 3.58 13.03
N TRP A 157 11.53 2.64 12.42
CA TRP A 157 11.43 1.26 12.90
C TRP A 157 12.21 0.27 12.03
N ILE A 158 12.13 0.38 10.71
CA ILE A 158 12.70 -0.63 9.79
C ILE A 158 14.14 -0.29 9.39
N ALA A 159 14.42 1.00 9.16
CA ALA A 159 15.76 1.51 8.90
C ALA A 159 16.10 2.67 9.85
N PRO A 160 16.14 2.44 11.19
CA PRO A 160 16.61 3.47 12.11
C PRO A 160 18.03 3.84 11.72
N ALA A 161 18.30 5.14 11.56
CA ALA A 161 19.67 5.63 11.41
C ALA A 161 20.50 5.05 12.58
N ALA A 162 21.57 4.33 12.24
CA ALA A 162 22.51 3.84 13.23
C ALA A 162 22.95 5.04 14.09
N ARG A 163 22.80 4.91 15.42
CA ARG A 163 23.42 5.83 16.36
C ARG A 163 24.94 5.74 16.23
#